data_AF-A0A0M8ZWG7-F1
#
_entry.id   AF-A0A0M8ZWG7-F1
#
_cell.length_a   1.000
_cell.length_b   1.000
_cell.length_c   1.000
_cell.angle_alpha   90.00
_cell.angle_beta   90.00
_cell.angle_gamma   90.00
#
_symmetry.space_group_name_H-M   'P 1'
#
loop_
_entity.id
_entity.type
_entity.pdbx_description
1 polymer ?
#
loop_
_entity_poly.entity_id
_entity_poly.type
_entity_poly.pdbx_seq_one_letter_code
_entity_poly.pdbx_strand_id
1 'polypeptide(L)'
;MLIINLETTKETIVNVDSELEKLRREVDGPPNLDILTLNIQRATAQIHASYLFEQIGKSTLQKLCLLLSSTATGKTYSGWQEFAAYMGLTMEQIRCIDYDFKGLQDPTYYVLLAYVQHTDATIDKILRTLQRIHRLDIINQIKDNITDLIDKISQRTTTNESTLLRPRSIPKAPLVLTPINFVHNIQKHEALSDRVIQDNLKKSKKSYGCIVLLTFADDGSETAQHVAKIFRSKEPKIGVLILQEQENYVYDRAEEFIDDCFKQVNFIIPILTQGYMERISNIKKVYIEDQNKLDAKYIRYIYSLLRYEYVKNQCINSRVRCIVSDKEVFAVATANLHPSMVQRK
;
A
#
# COMPACT_ATOMS: atom_id res chain seq x y z
N MET A 1 65.91 22.15 -45.88
CA MET A 1 66.81 21.04 -45.49
C MET A 1 67.02 21.18 -43.99
N LEU A 2 66.22 20.48 -43.20
CA LEU A 2 66.15 20.63 -41.74
C LEU A 2 66.72 19.38 -41.08
N ILE A 3 67.64 19.63 -40.16
CA ILE A 3 68.46 18.68 -39.42
C ILE A 3 67.61 17.96 -38.36
N ILE A 4 67.91 16.67 -38.22
CA ILE A 4 67.36 15.72 -37.25
C ILE A 4 67.79 16.13 -35.83
N ASN A 5 66.83 16.18 -34.89
CA ASN A 5 67.11 16.05 -33.46
C ASN A 5 66.36 14.82 -32.93
N LEU A 6 67.15 13.86 -32.45
CA LEU A 6 66.75 12.70 -31.65
C LEU A 6 66.77 13.10 -30.18
N GLU A 7 65.65 12.99 -29.46
CA GLU A 7 65.65 12.91 -28.00
C GLU A 7 64.60 11.87 -27.51
N THR A 8 65.14 10.68 -27.26
CA THR A 8 64.87 9.75 -26.13
C THR A 8 63.53 9.82 -25.38
N THR A 9 62.75 8.75 -25.57
CA THR A 9 61.71 8.25 -24.67
C THR A 9 62.28 7.94 -23.28
N LYS A 10 61.81 8.66 -22.25
CA LYS A 10 61.89 8.20 -20.85
C LYS A 10 60.59 7.50 -20.49
N GLU A 11 60.66 6.18 -20.40
CA GLU A 11 59.67 5.37 -19.67
C GLU A 11 59.71 5.78 -18.20
N THR A 12 58.61 6.34 -17.72
CA THR A 12 58.38 6.57 -16.30
C THR A 12 58.03 5.24 -15.65
N ILE A 13 59.03 4.53 -15.14
CA ILE A 13 58.82 3.38 -14.25
C ILE A 13 58.22 3.94 -12.95
N VAL A 14 56.91 3.75 -12.79
CA VAL A 14 56.22 4.01 -11.52
C VAL A 14 56.70 2.96 -10.53
N ASN A 15 57.65 3.34 -9.67
CA ASN A 15 58.07 2.55 -8.52
C ASN A 15 56.90 2.52 -7.53
N VAL A 16 55.99 1.55 -7.72
CA VAL A 16 54.91 1.26 -6.77
C VAL A 16 55.59 0.70 -5.52
N ASP A 17 55.51 1.47 -4.44
CA ASP A 17 56.12 1.18 -3.15
C ASP A 17 55.76 -0.24 -2.68
N SER A 18 56.79 -1.06 -2.45
CA SER A 18 56.69 -2.47 -2.04
C SER A 18 55.93 -2.63 -0.73
N GLU A 19 55.96 -1.63 0.16
CA GLU A 19 55.22 -1.64 1.42
C GLU A 19 53.72 -1.45 1.17
N LEU A 20 53.36 -0.56 0.23
CA LEU A 20 51.97 -0.35 -0.20
C LEU A 20 51.37 -1.59 -0.87
N GLU A 21 52.16 -2.33 -1.65
CA GLU A 21 51.69 -3.55 -2.32
C GLU A 21 51.67 -4.77 -1.39
N LYS A 22 52.40 -4.71 -0.27
CA LYS A 22 52.30 -5.68 0.82
C LYS A 22 51.06 -5.40 1.66
N LEU A 23 50.80 -4.13 2.01
CA LEU A 23 49.57 -3.70 2.69
C LEU A 23 48.31 -4.01 1.87
N ARG A 24 48.34 -3.85 0.55
CA ARG A 24 47.23 -4.25 -0.36
C ARG A 24 46.96 -5.75 -0.39
N ARG A 25 47.96 -6.59 -0.11
CA ARG A 25 47.81 -8.05 -0.05
C ARG A 25 47.41 -8.56 1.33
N GLU A 26 47.74 -7.81 2.39
CA GLU A 26 47.38 -8.13 3.77
C GLU A 26 45.98 -7.64 4.17
N VAL A 27 45.46 -6.62 3.48
CA VAL A 27 44.07 -6.18 3.64
C VAL A 27 43.19 -7.01 2.73
N ASP A 28 42.31 -7.83 3.30
CA ASP A 28 41.21 -8.45 2.54
C ASP A 28 40.52 -7.35 1.74
N GLY A 29 40.55 -7.48 0.42
CA GLY A 29 39.91 -6.52 -0.47
C GLY A 29 38.45 -6.32 -0.09
N PRO A 30 37.84 -5.17 -0.42
CA PRO A 30 36.42 -4.95 -0.13
C PRO A 30 35.62 -6.15 -0.64
N PRO A 31 34.68 -6.68 0.16
CA PRO A 31 33.96 -7.90 -0.18
C PRO A 31 33.39 -7.76 -1.58
N ASN A 32 33.64 -8.76 -2.44
CA ASN A 32 33.16 -8.75 -3.80
C ASN A 32 31.61 -8.78 -3.77
N LEU A 33 31.01 -7.61 -3.97
CA LEU A 33 29.56 -7.38 -3.87
C LEU A 33 28.79 -8.26 -4.87
N ASP A 34 29.39 -8.59 -6.01
CA ASP A 34 28.76 -9.45 -7.02
C ASP A 34 28.68 -10.89 -6.54
N ILE A 35 29.76 -11.42 -5.95
CA ILE A 35 29.79 -12.77 -5.36
C ILE A 35 28.81 -12.86 -4.18
N LEU A 36 28.82 -11.86 -3.30
CA LEU A 36 27.92 -11.79 -2.14
C LEU A 36 26.46 -11.74 -2.58
N THR A 37 26.14 -10.91 -3.58
CA THR A 37 24.77 -10.81 -4.11
C THR A 37 24.33 -12.10 -4.77
N LEU A 38 25.20 -12.77 -5.54
CA LEU A 38 24.93 -14.08 -6.15
C LEU A 38 24.63 -15.16 -5.10
N ASN A 39 25.40 -15.18 -4.00
CA ASN A 39 25.19 -16.14 -2.92
C ASN A 39 23.84 -15.92 -2.22
N ILE A 40 23.50 -14.68 -1.90
CA ILE A 40 22.22 -14.33 -1.29
C ILE A 40 21.07 -14.67 -2.25
N GLN A 41 21.19 -14.38 -3.55
CA GLN A 41 20.19 -14.72 -4.55
C GLN A 41 19.95 -16.23 -4.64
N ARG A 42 21.01 -17.05 -4.63
CA ARG A 42 20.88 -18.51 -4.62
C ARG A 42 20.16 -19.00 -3.38
N ALA A 43 20.53 -18.49 -2.20
CA ALA A 43 19.92 -18.88 -0.93
C ALA A 43 18.44 -18.45 -0.82
N THR A 44 18.05 -17.38 -1.52
CA THR A 44 16.69 -16.82 -1.48
C THR A 44 15.79 -17.25 -2.64
N ALA A 45 16.31 -18.02 -3.60
CA ALA A 45 15.58 -18.42 -4.80
C ALA A 45 14.38 -19.34 -4.51
N GLN A 46 14.41 -20.07 -3.39
CA GLN A 46 13.34 -20.97 -2.97
C GLN A 46 12.53 -20.40 -1.79
N ILE A 47 12.74 -19.13 -1.41
CA ILE A 47 12.04 -18.50 -0.30
C ILE A 47 10.97 -17.57 -0.85
N HIS A 48 9.71 -17.88 -0.57
CA HIS A 48 8.60 -17.02 -0.97
C HIS A 48 8.65 -15.68 -0.21
N ALA A 49 8.46 -14.58 -0.92
CA ALA A 49 8.61 -13.22 -0.40
C ALA A 49 7.56 -12.83 0.65
N SER A 50 6.48 -13.61 0.83
CA SER A 50 5.53 -13.39 1.92
C SER A 50 6.14 -13.55 3.32
N TYR A 51 7.29 -14.21 3.46
CA TYR A 51 8.05 -14.22 4.72
C TYR A 51 8.46 -12.82 5.20
N LEU A 52 8.58 -11.84 4.29
CA LEU A 52 8.84 -10.43 4.63
C LEU A 52 7.74 -9.83 5.52
N PHE A 53 6.52 -10.36 5.44
CA PHE A 53 5.35 -9.88 6.18
C PHE A 53 5.13 -10.63 7.49
N GLU A 54 5.90 -11.68 7.78
CA GLU A 54 5.93 -12.31 9.10
C GLU A 54 6.85 -11.54 10.06
N GLN A 55 6.75 -11.83 11.36
CA GLN A 55 7.60 -11.21 12.37
C GLN A 55 9.10 -11.40 12.09
N ILE A 56 9.48 -12.55 11.50
CA ILE A 56 10.89 -12.84 11.18
C ILE A 56 11.43 -12.00 10.02
N GLY A 57 10.58 -11.58 9.08
CA GLY A 57 10.98 -10.78 7.92
C GLY A 57 10.70 -9.28 8.05
N LYS A 58 10.06 -8.85 9.14
CA LYS A 58 9.62 -7.46 9.36
C LYS A 58 10.76 -6.46 9.29
N SER A 59 11.95 -6.80 9.80
CA SER A 59 13.12 -5.91 9.77
C SER A 59 13.60 -5.65 8.34
N THR A 60 13.67 -6.70 7.52
CA THR A 60 13.99 -6.62 6.09
C THR A 60 12.96 -5.79 5.34
N LEU A 61 11.66 -6.02 5.58
CA LEU A 61 10.58 -5.26 4.96
C LEU A 61 10.67 -3.77 5.29
N GLN A 62 10.84 -3.43 6.57
CA GLN A 62 10.97 -2.03 7.01
C GLN A 62 12.17 -1.33 6.36
N LYS A 63 13.31 -2.03 6.26
CA LYS A 63 14.53 -1.48 5.65
C LYS A 63 14.36 -1.27 4.15
N LEU A 64 13.72 -2.21 3.44
CA LEU A 64 13.36 -2.05 2.04
C LEU A 64 12.46 -0.83 1.82
N CYS A 65 11.39 -0.68 2.62
CA CYS A 65 10.50 0.47 2.53
C CYS A 65 11.26 1.79 2.73
N LEU A 66 12.07 1.87 3.79
CA LEU A 66 12.87 3.05 4.07
C LEU A 66 13.78 3.43 2.89
N LEU A 67 14.51 2.46 2.32
CA LEU A 67 15.57 2.74 1.32
C LEU A 67 15.06 2.94 -0.11
N LEU A 68 13.93 2.33 -0.48
CA LEU A 68 13.32 2.49 -1.80
C LEU A 68 12.45 3.74 -1.88
N SER A 69 11.74 4.08 -0.79
CA SER A 69 10.87 5.26 -0.73
C SER A 69 11.64 6.54 -0.38
N SER A 70 12.82 6.44 0.23
CA SER A 70 13.72 7.60 0.37
C SER A 70 14.57 7.81 -0.89
N THR A 71 14.09 8.65 -1.81
CA THR A 71 14.96 9.22 -2.85
C THR A 71 15.68 10.44 -2.28
N ALA A 72 17.00 10.34 -2.09
CA ALA A 72 17.82 11.46 -1.66
C ALA A 72 17.72 12.62 -2.66
N THR A 73 17.50 13.84 -2.17
CA THR A 73 17.49 15.05 -2.98
C THR A 73 18.82 15.23 -3.71
N GLY A 74 18.77 15.44 -5.03
CA GLY A 74 19.95 15.72 -5.85
C GLY A 74 20.60 14.53 -6.56
N LYS A 75 20.08 13.30 -6.43
CA LYS A 75 20.50 12.16 -7.26
C LYS A 75 19.31 11.59 -8.02
N THR A 76 19.45 11.42 -9.33
CA THR A 76 18.47 10.74 -10.20
C THR A 76 18.54 9.23 -9.96
N TYR A 77 18.02 8.77 -8.83
CA TYR A 77 17.82 7.34 -8.59
C TYR A 77 16.41 6.93 -8.99
N SER A 78 16.32 5.73 -9.56
CA SER A 78 15.08 4.97 -9.71
C SER A 78 14.38 4.81 -8.35
N GLY A 79 13.22 5.44 -8.21
CA GLY A 79 12.41 5.40 -7.00
C GLY A 79 11.52 4.15 -6.92
N TRP A 80 10.66 4.10 -5.90
CA TRP A 80 9.73 2.99 -5.70
C TRP A 80 8.80 2.74 -6.89
N GLN A 81 8.46 3.75 -7.71
CA GLN A 81 7.60 3.58 -8.88
C GLN A 81 8.28 2.74 -9.97
N GLU A 82 9.56 2.98 -10.22
CA GLU A 82 10.32 2.21 -11.20
C GLU A 82 10.54 0.78 -10.69
N PHE A 83 10.86 0.63 -9.40
CA PHE A 83 10.87 -0.66 -8.74
C PHE A 83 9.53 -1.40 -8.93
N ALA A 84 8.39 -0.74 -8.71
CA ALA A 84 7.06 -1.32 -8.89
C ALA A 84 6.81 -1.82 -10.32
N ALA A 85 7.19 -1.04 -11.32
CA ALA A 85 7.04 -1.43 -12.72
C ALA A 85 7.84 -2.71 -13.05
N TYR A 86 9.09 -2.81 -12.58
CA TYR A 86 9.90 -4.02 -12.76
C TYR A 86 9.41 -5.22 -11.95
N MET A 87 8.72 -4.98 -10.84
CA MET A 87 8.03 -6.02 -10.06
C MET A 87 6.71 -6.48 -10.70
N GLY A 88 6.31 -5.88 -11.84
CA GLY A 88 5.18 -6.32 -12.65
C GLY A 88 3.86 -5.60 -12.35
N LEU A 89 3.88 -4.50 -11.59
CA LEU A 89 2.68 -3.70 -11.37
C LEU A 89 2.35 -2.86 -12.62
N THR A 90 1.06 -2.72 -12.90
CA THR A 90 0.59 -1.86 -14.00
C THR A 90 0.68 -0.38 -13.61
N MET A 91 0.64 0.51 -14.61
CA MET A 91 0.65 1.96 -14.35
C MET A 91 -0.55 2.40 -13.51
N GLU A 92 -1.70 1.75 -13.65
CA GLU A 92 -2.91 1.99 -12.85
C GLU A 92 -2.69 1.59 -11.39
N GLN A 93 -2.05 0.44 -11.15
CA GLN A 93 -1.71 -0.01 -9.80
C GLN A 93 -0.70 0.93 -9.13
N ILE A 94 0.31 1.37 -9.87
CA ILE A 94 1.31 2.34 -9.38
C ILE A 94 0.65 3.67 -9.04
N ARG A 95 -0.25 4.18 -9.89
CA ARG A 95 -1.04 5.38 -9.60
C ARG A 95 -1.94 5.19 -8.38
N CYS A 96 -2.59 4.03 -8.25
CA CYS A 96 -3.41 3.72 -7.08
C CYS A 96 -2.57 3.77 -5.79
N ILE A 97 -1.34 3.24 -5.81
CA ILE A 97 -0.43 3.36 -4.66
C ILE A 97 -0.05 4.82 -4.38
N ASP A 98 0.29 5.61 -5.41
CA ASP A 98 0.74 7.00 -5.23
C ASP A 98 -0.37 7.97 -4.81
N TYR A 99 -1.61 7.72 -5.22
CA TYR A 99 -2.74 8.63 -4.98
C TYR A 99 -3.75 8.12 -3.95
N ASP A 100 -4.07 6.82 -3.97
CA ASP A 100 -5.20 6.26 -3.21
C ASP A 100 -4.76 5.62 -1.90
N PHE A 101 -3.57 5.02 -1.87
CA PHE A 101 -2.98 4.42 -0.66
C PHE A 101 -1.94 5.31 0.04
N LYS A 102 -1.75 6.53 -0.47
CA LYS A 102 -0.79 7.48 0.08
C LYS A 102 -1.10 7.83 1.53
N GLY A 103 -0.12 7.59 2.41
CA GLY A 103 -0.19 7.96 3.83
C GLY A 103 -0.74 6.87 4.75
N LEU A 104 -1.27 5.77 4.22
CA LEU A 104 -1.72 4.62 5.02
C LEU A 104 -0.54 3.71 5.40
N GLN A 105 0.33 3.44 4.43
CA GLN A 105 1.61 2.76 4.58
C GLN A 105 2.60 3.32 3.56
N ASP A 106 3.86 2.90 3.66
CA ASP A 106 4.88 3.22 2.69
C ASP A 106 4.54 2.69 1.28
N PRO A 107 4.78 3.43 0.18
CA PRO A 107 4.46 2.95 -1.17
C PRO A 107 5.14 1.62 -1.53
N THR A 108 6.39 1.43 -1.11
CA THR A 108 7.13 0.17 -1.32
C THR A 108 6.49 -1.00 -0.58
N TYR A 109 5.86 -0.75 0.57
CA TYR A 109 5.08 -1.78 1.28
C TYR A 109 3.96 -2.33 0.38
N TYR A 110 3.20 -1.45 -0.29
CA TYR A 110 2.11 -1.88 -1.18
C TYR A 110 2.60 -2.58 -2.44
N VAL A 111 3.75 -2.16 -2.98
CA VAL A 111 4.41 -2.85 -4.10
C VAL A 111 4.76 -4.29 -3.71
N LEU A 112 5.42 -4.46 -2.56
CA LEU A 112 5.77 -5.79 -2.06
C LEU A 112 4.53 -6.61 -1.70
N LEU A 113 3.48 -5.98 -1.16
CA LEU A 113 2.22 -6.63 -0.82
C LEU A 113 1.50 -7.14 -2.08
N ALA A 114 1.50 -6.36 -3.16
CA ALA A 114 1.00 -6.77 -4.47
C ALA A 114 1.82 -7.94 -5.04
N TYR A 115 3.14 -7.83 -4.95
CA TYR A 115 4.07 -8.84 -5.48
C TYR A 115 3.91 -10.20 -4.79
N VAL A 116 3.79 -10.26 -3.47
CA VAL A 116 3.68 -11.54 -2.74
C VAL A 116 2.38 -12.31 -3.03
N GLN A 117 1.45 -11.73 -3.78
CA GLN A 117 0.26 -12.45 -4.25
C GLN A 117 0.58 -13.45 -5.38
N HIS A 118 1.70 -13.28 -6.09
CA HIS A 118 2.12 -14.22 -7.14
C HIS A 118 2.64 -15.52 -6.54
N THR A 119 2.27 -16.67 -7.12
CA THR A 119 2.64 -17.99 -6.60
C THR A 119 4.14 -18.26 -6.61
N ASP A 120 4.88 -17.57 -7.49
CA ASP A 120 6.31 -17.68 -7.68
C ASP A 120 7.06 -16.44 -7.16
N ALA A 121 6.43 -15.66 -6.29
CA ALA A 121 7.03 -14.45 -5.71
C ALA A 121 8.15 -14.83 -4.72
N THR A 122 9.39 -14.86 -5.18
CA THR A 122 10.58 -15.18 -4.37
C THR A 122 11.34 -13.94 -3.94
N ILE A 123 12.14 -14.06 -2.88
CA ILE A 123 13.00 -12.95 -2.41
C ILE A 123 14.13 -12.67 -3.41
N ASP A 124 14.69 -13.68 -4.09
CA ASP A 124 15.77 -13.46 -5.07
C ASP A 124 15.34 -12.52 -6.22
N LYS A 125 14.08 -12.62 -6.66
CA LYS A 125 13.50 -11.75 -7.69
C LYS A 125 13.43 -10.29 -7.23
N ILE A 126 13.17 -10.02 -5.95
CA ILE A 126 13.27 -8.65 -5.39
C ILE A 126 14.71 -8.13 -5.56
N LEU A 127 15.71 -8.96 -5.22
CA LEU A 127 17.12 -8.60 -5.34
C LEU A 127 17.54 -8.38 -6.80
N ARG A 128 17.10 -9.23 -7.73
CA ARG A 128 17.35 -9.04 -9.17
C ARG A 128 16.73 -7.75 -9.67
N THR A 129 15.51 -7.41 -9.22
CA THR A 129 14.89 -6.13 -9.58
C THR A 129 15.70 -4.95 -9.05
N LEU A 130 16.19 -5.00 -7.81
CA LEU A 130 17.09 -3.98 -7.25
C LEU A 130 18.37 -3.81 -8.08
N GLN A 131 18.95 -4.91 -8.58
CA GLN A 131 20.10 -4.85 -9.50
C GLN A 131 19.72 -4.19 -10.83
N ARG A 132 18.55 -4.51 -11.41
CA ARG A 132 18.08 -3.94 -12.68
C ARG A 132 17.86 -2.44 -12.61
N ILE A 133 17.40 -1.93 -11.47
CA ILE A 133 17.26 -0.48 -11.22
C ILE A 133 18.54 0.17 -10.66
N HIS A 134 19.67 -0.54 -10.72
CA HIS A 134 20.99 -0.07 -10.27
C HIS A 134 21.05 0.38 -8.79
N ARG A 135 20.21 -0.21 -7.92
CA ARG A 135 20.16 0.08 -6.47
C ARG A 135 20.92 -0.96 -5.65
N LEU A 136 22.19 -1.17 -5.97
CA LEU A 136 23.10 -2.08 -5.24
C LEU A 136 23.37 -1.60 -3.80
N ASP A 137 23.22 -0.30 -3.55
CA ASP A 137 23.31 0.31 -2.22
C ASP A 137 22.30 -0.29 -1.24
N ILE A 138 21.09 -0.61 -1.72
CA ILE A 138 20.03 -1.22 -0.91
C ILE A 138 20.43 -2.65 -0.57
N ILE A 139 20.89 -3.42 -1.55
CA ILE A 139 21.30 -4.82 -1.37
C ILE A 139 22.39 -4.91 -0.29
N ASN A 140 23.40 -4.05 -0.36
CA ASN A 140 24.47 -4.03 0.65
C ASN A 140 23.97 -3.65 2.05
N GLN A 141 22.94 -2.80 2.16
CA GLN A 141 22.36 -2.39 3.45
C GLN A 141 21.39 -3.39 4.07
N ILE A 142 20.77 -4.27 3.27
CA ILE A 142 19.81 -5.27 3.76
C ILE A 142 20.41 -6.67 3.90
N LYS A 143 21.67 -6.87 3.47
CA LYS A 143 22.30 -8.20 3.41
C LYS A 143 22.23 -8.95 4.75
N ASP A 144 22.53 -8.27 5.86
CA ASP A 144 22.57 -8.90 7.19
C ASP A 144 21.16 -9.27 7.65
N ASN A 145 20.16 -8.43 7.36
CA ASN A 145 18.75 -8.73 7.62
C ASN A 145 18.25 -9.94 6.81
N ILE A 146 18.71 -10.10 5.57
CA ILE A 146 18.35 -11.25 4.75
C ILE A 146 19.04 -12.51 5.25
N THR A 147 20.31 -12.45 5.64
CA THR A 147 21.02 -13.60 6.24
C THR A 147 20.32 -14.08 7.50
N ASP A 148 19.98 -13.17 8.43
CA ASP A 148 19.22 -13.50 9.64
C ASP A 148 17.85 -14.11 9.33
N LEU A 149 17.16 -13.62 8.28
CA LEU A 149 15.91 -14.19 7.81
C LEU A 149 16.09 -15.64 7.31
N ILE A 150 17.12 -15.90 6.50
CA ILE A 150 17.43 -17.23 5.97
C ILE A 150 17.70 -18.21 7.11
N ASP A 151 18.51 -17.81 8.09
CA ASP A 151 18.85 -18.65 9.25
C ASP A 151 17.60 -19.00 10.06
N LYS A 152 16.73 -18.02 10.33
CA LYS A 152 15.46 -18.22 11.05
C LYS A 152 14.47 -19.10 10.30
N ILE A 153 14.43 -19.01 8.97
CA ILE A 153 13.59 -19.90 8.15
C ILE A 153 14.13 -21.32 8.21
N SER A 154 15.45 -21.49 8.04
CA SER A 154 16.12 -22.79 8.05
C SER A 154 15.91 -23.54 9.37
N GLN A 155 15.91 -22.84 10.50
CA GLN A 155 15.61 -23.43 11.82
C GLN A 155 14.16 -23.90 11.98
N ARG A 156 13.22 -23.39 11.17
CA ARG A 156 11.78 -23.70 11.26
C ARG A 156 11.32 -24.78 10.28
N THR A 157 12.14 -25.13 9.29
CA THR A 157 11.78 -26.05 8.22
C THR A 157 12.62 -27.31 8.26
N THR A 158 11.98 -28.47 8.46
CA THR A 158 12.56 -29.79 8.20
C THR A 158 12.42 -30.11 6.71
N THR A 159 13.54 -30.16 5.99
CA THR A 159 13.61 -30.05 4.52
C THR A 159 13.13 -31.29 3.76
N ASN A 160 12.32 -31.06 2.72
CA ASN A 160 12.48 -31.71 1.42
C ASN A 160 12.97 -30.61 0.45
N GLU A 161 14.10 -30.82 -0.23
CA GLU A 161 14.87 -29.77 -0.94
C GLU A 161 14.21 -29.20 -2.21
N SER A 162 13.05 -29.72 -2.64
CA SER A 162 12.48 -29.44 -3.96
C SER A 162 11.24 -28.54 -3.97
N THR A 163 10.75 -28.08 -2.81
CA THR A 163 9.52 -27.28 -2.73
C THR A 163 9.78 -25.85 -2.24
N LEU A 164 9.21 -24.88 -2.95
CA LEU A 164 9.23 -23.46 -2.58
C LEU A 164 8.76 -23.28 -1.12
N LEU A 165 9.62 -22.70 -0.28
CA LEU A 165 9.34 -22.44 1.13
C LEU A 165 8.32 -21.31 1.25
N ARG A 166 7.19 -21.61 1.89
CA ARG A 166 6.09 -20.66 2.10
C ARG A 166 5.68 -20.59 3.57
N PRO A 167 5.34 -19.40 4.07
CA PRO A 167 4.70 -19.25 5.37
C PRO A 167 3.28 -19.83 5.36
N ARG A 168 2.71 -20.00 6.57
CA ARG A 168 1.37 -20.59 6.76
C ARG A 168 0.25 -19.74 6.15
N SER A 169 0.47 -18.44 6.01
CA SER A 169 -0.47 -17.52 5.39
C SER A 169 0.25 -16.49 4.53
N ILE A 170 -0.38 -16.12 3.42
CA ILE A 170 0.04 -15.00 2.58
C ILE A 170 -0.84 -13.81 2.95
N PRO A 171 -0.26 -12.63 3.28
CA PRO A 171 -1.06 -11.44 3.57
C PRO A 171 -1.89 -11.07 2.35
N LYS A 172 -3.15 -10.69 2.54
CA LYS A 172 -4.03 -10.34 1.42
C LYS A 172 -3.81 -8.90 0.98
N ALA A 173 -3.59 -8.72 -0.32
CA ALA A 173 -3.57 -7.39 -0.92
C ALA A 173 -4.99 -6.90 -1.27
N PRO A 174 -5.20 -5.58 -1.32
CA PRO A 174 -6.24 -4.95 -2.14
C PRO A 174 -6.49 -5.64 -3.48
N LEU A 175 -7.74 -5.86 -3.90
CA LEU A 175 -8.01 -6.49 -5.21
C LEU A 175 -7.40 -5.71 -6.37
N VAL A 176 -7.39 -4.38 -6.30
CA VAL A 176 -6.72 -3.53 -7.30
C VAL A 176 -5.23 -3.85 -7.44
N LEU A 177 -4.60 -4.35 -6.38
CA LEU A 177 -3.20 -4.76 -6.32
C LEU A 177 -3.00 -6.28 -6.50
N THR A 178 -4.07 -7.07 -6.63
CA THR A 178 -3.96 -8.51 -6.90
C THR A 178 -3.75 -8.77 -8.40
N PRO A 179 -2.96 -9.80 -8.78
CA PRO A 179 -2.80 -10.19 -10.17
C PRO A 179 -4.13 -10.67 -10.77
N ILE A 180 -4.42 -10.27 -12.01
CA ILE A 180 -5.68 -10.58 -12.72
C ILE A 180 -5.95 -12.10 -12.79
N ASN A 181 -4.89 -12.92 -12.81
CA ASN A 181 -4.98 -14.38 -12.85
C ASN A 181 -5.51 -15.03 -11.55
N PHE A 182 -5.64 -14.27 -10.45
CA PHE A 182 -6.17 -14.77 -9.17
C PHE A 182 -7.72 -14.78 -9.12
N VAL A 183 -8.37 -14.00 -10.00
CA VAL A 183 -9.83 -13.81 -10.00
C VAL A 183 -10.59 -15.08 -10.45
N HIS A 184 -9.94 -15.99 -11.16
CA HIS A 184 -10.56 -17.25 -11.62
C HIS A 184 -10.72 -18.31 -10.52
N ASN A 185 -10.02 -18.20 -9.38
CA ASN A 185 -10.11 -19.18 -8.29
C ASN A 185 -10.97 -18.74 -7.09
N ILE A 186 -11.31 -17.45 -6.97
CA ILE A 186 -12.15 -16.94 -5.87
C ILE A 186 -13.61 -17.39 -6.04
N GLN A 187 -14.09 -17.55 -7.28
CA GLN A 187 -15.46 -17.99 -7.56
C GLN A 187 -15.82 -19.41 -7.08
N LYS A 188 -14.83 -20.24 -6.68
CA LYS A 188 -15.09 -21.59 -6.16
C LYS A 188 -15.08 -21.72 -4.63
N HIS A 189 -14.54 -20.75 -3.89
CA HIS A 189 -14.29 -20.91 -2.45
C HIS A 189 -15.17 -20.04 -1.53
N GLU A 190 -15.91 -19.07 -2.05
CA GLU A 190 -16.80 -18.20 -1.25
C GLU A 190 -18.14 -18.87 -0.85
N ALA A 191 -18.49 -20.04 -1.41
CA ALA A 191 -19.74 -20.72 -1.08
C ALA A 191 -19.76 -21.49 0.26
N LEU A 192 -18.63 -21.57 0.98
CA LEU A 192 -18.49 -22.46 2.16
C LEU A 192 -18.09 -21.76 3.48
N SER A 193 -17.77 -20.46 3.45
CA SER A 193 -17.29 -19.75 4.66
C SER A 193 -18.36 -18.92 5.39
N ASP A 194 -19.58 -18.83 4.86
CA ASP A 194 -20.66 -17.99 5.42
C ASP A 194 -21.36 -18.56 6.67
N ARG A 195 -20.80 -19.57 7.34
CA ARG A 195 -21.46 -20.24 8.47
C ARG A 195 -20.76 -20.19 9.82
N VAL A 196 -19.61 -19.54 9.96
CA VAL A 196 -18.94 -19.45 11.26
C VAL A 196 -18.37 -18.05 11.45
N ILE A 197 -19.21 -17.13 11.91
CA ILE A 197 -18.96 -16.01 12.86
C ILE A 197 -20.34 -15.32 13.00
N GLN A 198 -21.29 -16.05 13.59
CA GLN A 198 -22.47 -15.44 14.21
C GLN A 198 -22.56 -16.04 15.61
N ASP A 199 -21.69 -15.61 16.51
CA ASP A 199 -21.95 -15.67 17.94
C ASP A 199 -20.88 -14.86 18.65
N ASN A 200 -21.23 -13.61 18.97
CA ASN A 200 -20.89 -12.89 20.20
C ASN A 200 -21.06 -11.38 20.00
N LEU A 201 -22.32 -10.93 19.94
CA LEU A 201 -22.77 -9.59 20.36
C LEU A 201 -24.31 -9.56 20.33
N LYS A 202 -24.93 -10.36 21.20
CA LYS A 202 -26.34 -10.17 21.58
C LYS A 202 -26.39 -9.14 22.72
N LYS A 203 -26.76 -7.89 22.41
CA LYS A 203 -27.49 -7.00 23.32
C LYS A 203 -28.29 -5.97 22.51
N SER A 204 -29.62 -6.10 22.61
CA SER A 204 -30.73 -5.29 22.08
C SER A 204 -30.75 -4.94 20.58
N LYS A 205 -31.23 -5.86 19.72
CA LYS A 205 -31.61 -5.51 18.34
C LYS A 205 -32.96 -4.78 18.33
N LYS A 206 -32.94 -3.45 18.30
CA LYS A 206 -33.99 -2.70 17.59
C LYS A 206 -33.81 -3.08 16.11
N SER A 207 -34.78 -3.74 15.48
CA SER A 207 -34.64 -4.18 14.09
C SER A 207 -34.77 -2.98 13.15
N TYR A 208 -33.65 -2.36 12.80
CA TYR A 208 -33.61 -1.40 11.71
C TYR A 208 -33.81 -2.15 10.39
N GLY A 209 -34.62 -1.60 9.49
CA GLY A 209 -34.80 -2.16 8.14
C GLY A 209 -33.57 -1.95 7.25
N CYS A 210 -32.76 -0.96 7.58
CA CYS A 210 -31.54 -0.57 6.89
C CYS A 210 -30.67 0.28 7.82
N ILE A 211 -29.35 0.21 7.70
CA ILE A 211 -28.38 1.07 8.40
C ILE A 211 -27.58 1.84 7.35
N VAL A 212 -27.38 3.15 7.54
CA VAL A 212 -26.64 4.00 6.61
C VAL A 212 -25.54 4.79 7.33
N LEU A 213 -24.43 5.02 6.64
CA LEU A 213 -23.37 5.93 7.06
C LEU A 213 -23.54 7.25 6.31
N LEU A 214 -23.69 8.37 7.03
CA LEU A 214 -23.63 9.70 6.42
C LEU A 214 -22.17 10.18 6.42
N THR A 215 -21.71 10.75 5.31
CA THR A 215 -20.41 11.41 5.23
C THR A 215 -20.60 12.79 4.60
N PHE A 216 -20.14 13.83 5.27
CA PHE A 216 -20.45 15.22 4.93
C PHE A 216 -19.37 16.17 5.44
N ALA A 217 -19.19 17.28 4.73
CA ALA A 217 -18.35 18.40 5.16
C ALA A 217 -19.14 19.36 6.06
N ASP A 218 -18.47 20.38 6.58
CA ASP A 218 -19.03 21.29 7.59
C ASP A 218 -20.27 22.01 7.05
N ASP A 219 -20.19 22.44 5.79
CA ASP A 219 -21.27 23.05 5.02
C ASP A 219 -22.43 22.08 4.69
N GLY A 220 -22.22 20.78 4.86
CA GLY A 220 -23.25 19.74 4.73
C GLY A 220 -23.89 19.30 6.05
N SER A 221 -23.44 19.81 7.20
CA SER A 221 -23.85 19.36 8.53
C SER A 221 -25.35 19.50 8.80
N GLU A 222 -25.94 20.66 8.47
CA GLU A 222 -27.37 20.89 8.64
C GLU A 222 -28.21 19.91 7.80
N THR A 223 -27.79 19.67 6.55
CA THR A 223 -28.43 18.70 5.66
C THR A 223 -28.31 17.28 6.23
N ALA A 224 -27.14 16.92 6.79
CA ALA A 224 -26.93 15.61 7.41
C ALA A 224 -27.87 15.37 8.59
N GLN A 225 -28.00 16.35 9.48
CA GLN A 225 -28.90 16.28 10.63
C GLN A 225 -30.37 16.19 10.20
N HIS A 226 -30.75 16.94 9.16
CA HIS A 226 -32.09 16.89 8.60
C HIS A 226 -32.40 15.50 8.01
N VAL A 227 -31.51 14.96 7.17
CA VAL A 227 -31.63 13.61 6.59
C VAL A 227 -31.68 12.56 7.68
N ALA A 228 -30.81 12.65 8.69
CA ALA A 228 -30.79 11.72 9.81
C ALA A 228 -32.12 11.70 10.56
N LYS A 229 -32.72 12.87 10.81
CA LYS A 229 -34.02 13.01 11.46
C LYS A 229 -35.13 12.33 10.63
N ILE A 230 -35.12 12.51 9.30
CA ILE A 230 -36.08 11.85 8.39
C ILE A 230 -35.91 10.34 8.43
N PHE A 231 -34.68 9.83 8.30
CA PHE A 231 -34.42 8.40 8.26
C PHE A 231 -34.78 7.70 9.58
N ARG A 232 -34.48 8.35 10.71
CA ARG A 232 -34.83 7.85 12.05
C ARG A 232 -36.34 7.84 12.32
N SER A 233 -37.13 8.64 11.58
CA SER A 233 -38.59 8.72 11.72
C SER A 233 -39.37 7.79 10.78
N LYS A 234 -38.70 7.10 9.83
CA LYS A 234 -39.35 6.13 8.93
C LYS A 234 -39.77 4.85 9.66
N GLU A 235 -40.71 4.12 9.05
CA GLU A 235 -41.08 2.76 9.43
C GLU A 235 -40.91 1.80 8.23
N PRO A 236 -40.06 0.76 8.33
CA PRO A 236 -39.16 0.47 9.45
C PRO A 236 -38.09 1.57 9.62
N LYS A 237 -37.62 1.77 10.86
CA LYS A 237 -36.60 2.78 11.16
C LYS A 237 -35.32 2.49 10.38
N ILE A 238 -34.73 3.54 9.83
CA ILE A 238 -33.40 3.48 9.22
C ILE A 238 -32.40 3.89 10.29
N GLY A 239 -31.44 3.02 10.59
CA GLY A 239 -30.31 3.33 11.45
C GLY A 239 -29.38 4.30 10.73
N VAL A 240 -28.95 5.36 11.41
CA VAL A 240 -28.09 6.40 10.81
C VAL A 240 -26.86 6.57 11.67
N LEU A 241 -25.69 6.33 11.06
CA LEU A 241 -24.38 6.51 11.67
C LEU A 241 -23.79 7.85 11.22
N ILE A 242 -23.45 8.67 12.20
CA ILE A 242 -22.73 9.95 12.08
C ILE A 242 -21.52 9.84 13.01
N LEU A 243 -20.31 10.13 12.53
CA LEU A 243 -19.09 9.89 13.31
C LEU A 243 -19.01 10.82 14.52
N GLN A 244 -19.42 12.08 14.40
CA GLN A 244 -19.44 13.01 15.53
C GLN A 244 -20.37 12.53 16.66
N GLU A 245 -21.44 11.78 16.36
CA GLU A 245 -22.31 11.22 17.39
C GLU A 245 -21.67 10.01 18.12
N GLN A 246 -20.56 9.48 17.61
CA GLN A 246 -19.83 8.33 18.15
C GLN A 246 -18.45 8.71 18.69
N GLU A 247 -18.26 9.98 19.07
CA GLU A 247 -16.98 10.60 19.40
C GLU A 247 -16.10 9.79 20.36
N ASN A 248 -16.70 9.20 21.41
CA ASN A 248 -15.99 8.38 22.41
C ASN A 248 -15.30 7.13 21.82
N TYR A 249 -15.82 6.56 20.74
CA TYR A 249 -15.25 5.36 20.10
C TYR A 249 -14.22 5.72 19.01
N VAL A 250 -14.25 6.95 18.52
CA VAL A 250 -13.40 7.40 17.41
C VAL A 250 -12.02 7.86 17.90
N TYR A 251 -11.88 8.44 19.11
CA TYR A 251 -10.58 8.99 19.54
C TYR A 251 -9.47 7.97 19.83
N ASP A 252 -9.80 6.74 20.24
CA ASP A 252 -8.78 5.74 20.59
C ASP A 252 -8.28 4.95 19.38
N ARG A 253 -9.18 4.61 18.43
CA ARG A 253 -8.90 3.78 17.24
C ARG A 253 -9.78 4.14 16.04
N ALA A 254 -9.73 5.40 15.63
CA ALA A 254 -10.63 5.97 14.62
C ALA A 254 -10.78 5.13 13.34
N GLU A 255 -9.66 4.73 12.73
CA GLU A 255 -9.67 4.01 11.45
C GLU A 255 -10.28 2.62 11.57
N GLU A 256 -9.93 1.86 12.63
CA GLU A 256 -10.52 0.54 12.90
C GLU A 256 -12.03 0.65 13.14
N PHE A 257 -12.46 1.66 13.91
CA PHE A 257 -13.87 1.93 14.14
C PHE A 257 -14.61 2.28 12.84
N ILE A 258 -14.02 3.14 12.01
CA ILE A 258 -14.61 3.54 10.73
C ILE A 258 -14.69 2.34 9.77
N ASP A 259 -13.67 1.49 9.73
CA ASP A 259 -13.67 0.25 8.94
C ASP A 259 -14.81 -0.70 9.35
N ASP A 260 -15.00 -0.87 10.65
CA ASP A 260 -16.07 -1.71 11.19
C ASP A 260 -17.45 -1.12 10.90
N CYS A 261 -17.61 0.20 11.03
CA CYS A 261 -18.82 0.89 10.63
C CYS A 261 -19.08 0.72 9.12
N PHE A 262 -18.05 0.94 8.31
CA PHE A 262 -18.12 0.84 6.85
C PHE A 262 -18.56 -0.55 6.39
N LYS A 263 -18.12 -1.63 7.07
CA LYS A 263 -18.56 -3.01 6.76
C LYS A 263 -19.99 -3.31 7.21
N GLN A 264 -20.45 -2.68 8.30
CA GLN A 264 -21.74 -3.00 8.94
C GLN A 264 -22.93 -2.24 8.35
N VAL A 265 -22.71 -1.07 7.73
CA VAL A 265 -23.81 -0.31 7.11
C VAL A 265 -24.27 -0.95 5.80
N ASN A 266 -25.52 -0.73 5.41
CA ASN A 266 -26.03 -1.17 4.12
C ASN A 266 -25.65 -0.18 3.01
N PHE A 267 -25.82 1.12 3.26
CA PHE A 267 -25.47 2.18 2.29
C PHE A 267 -24.54 3.23 2.91
N ILE A 268 -23.69 3.81 2.06
CA ILE A 268 -22.95 5.02 2.40
C ILE A 268 -23.56 6.18 1.61
N ILE A 269 -23.84 7.28 2.30
CA ILE A 269 -24.54 8.44 1.75
C ILE A 269 -23.65 9.67 1.90
N PRO A 270 -22.88 10.00 0.84
CA PRO A 270 -22.19 11.26 0.75
C PRO A 270 -23.16 12.42 0.51
N ILE A 271 -23.03 13.46 1.32
CA ILE A 271 -23.72 14.73 1.10
C ILE A 271 -22.76 15.63 0.32
N LEU A 272 -23.05 15.79 -0.97
CA LEU A 272 -22.18 16.51 -1.88
C LEU A 272 -22.47 18.01 -1.78
N THR A 273 -21.50 18.70 -1.19
CA THR A 273 -21.37 20.15 -1.13
C THR A 273 -20.05 20.59 -1.75
N GLN A 274 -19.89 21.88 -2.00
CA GLN A 274 -18.61 22.46 -2.39
C GLN A 274 -17.48 22.04 -1.42
N GLY A 275 -17.70 22.14 -0.11
CA GLY A 275 -16.72 21.73 0.90
C GLY A 275 -16.39 20.24 0.86
N TYR A 276 -17.38 19.38 0.58
CA TYR A 276 -17.13 17.95 0.42
C TYR A 276 -16.24 17.67 -0.79
N MET A 277 -16.55 18.28 -1.94
CA MET A 277 -15.79 18.13 -3.18
C MET A 277 -14.36 18.65 -3.05
N GLU A 278 -14.18 19.79 -2.37
CA GLU A 278 -12.85 20.33 -2.07
C GLU A 278 -12.04 19.37 -1.21
N ARG A 279 -12.65 18.78 -0.16
CA ARG A 279 -11.96 17.85 0.74
C ARG A 279 -11.53 16.55 0.08
N ILE A 280 -12.30 16.02 -0.88
CA ILE A 280 -11.90 14.82 -1.64
C ILE A 280 -10.91 15.12 -2.77
N SER A 281 -10.84 16.37 -3.25
CA SER A 281 -9.98 16.77 -4.37
C SER A 281 -8.62 17.36 -3.94
N ASN A 282 -8.54 18.02 -2.79
CA ASN A 282 -7.31 18.72 -2.35
C ASN A 282 -6.37 17.84 -1.51
N ILE A 283 -5.23 17.48 -2.11
CA ILE A 283 -4.17 16.67 -1.48
C ILE A 283 -3.41 17.44 -0.36
N LYS A 284 -3.39 18.79 -0.41
CA LYS A 284 -2.39 19.62 0.30
C LYS A 284 -2.87 20.40 1.54
N LYS A 285 -4.16 20.40 1.89
CA LYS A 285 -4.65 21.11 3.08
C LYS A 285 -5.20 20.12 4.11
N VAL A 286 -4.39 19.83 5.13
CA VAL A 286 -4.92 19.37 6.42
C VAL A 286 -5.37 20.65 7.12
N TYR A 287 -6.69 20.88 7.17
CA TYR A 287 -7.23 22.03 7.87
C TYR A 287 -7.00 21.80 9.37
N ILE A 288 -6.13 22.61 9.98
CA ILE A 288 -5.80 22.56 11.42
C ILE A 288 -7.07 22.77 12.28
N GLU A 289 -8.10 23.40 11.70
CA GLU A 289 -9.39 23.70 12.30
C GLU A 289 -10.32 22.48 12.47
N ASP A 290 -9.99 21.32 11.90
CA ASP A 290 -10.87 20.13 11.86
C ASP A 290 -10.63 19.11 12.99
N GLN A 291 -9.76 19.41 13.98
CA GLN A 291 -9.43 18.48 15.08
C GLN A 291 -10.67 17.96 15.83
N ASN A 292 -11.71 18.80 15.97
CA ASN A 292 -12.92 18.51 16.74
C ASN A 292 -14.13 18.11 15.87
N LYS A 293 -13.97 17.99 14.54
CA LYS A 293 -15.06 17.64 13.62
C LYS A 293 -14.76 16.32 12.94
N LEU A 294 -15.17 15.23 13.57
CA LEU A 294 -14.82 13.87 13.14
C LEU A 294 -15.35 13.54 11.75
N ASP A 295 -16.61 13.91 11.44
CA ASP A 295 -17.20 13.65 10.12
C ASP A 295 -16.40 14.32 9.00
N ALA A 296 -16.00 15.57 9.21
CA ALA A 296 -15.17 16.36 8.30
C ALA A 296 -13.76 15.80 8.15
N LYS A 297 -13.12 15.47 9.28
CA LYS A 297 -11.76 14.95 9.37
C LYS A 297 -11.59 13.66 8.57
N TYR A 298 -12.58 12.76 8.62
CA TYR A 298 -12.49 11.42 8.02
C TYR A 298 -13.12 11.29 6.63
N ILE A 299 -13.59 12.38 6.00
CA ILE A 299 -14.13 12.35 4.62
C ILE A 299 -13.16 11.65 3.66
N ARG A 300 -11.88 12.00 3.70
CA ARG A 300 -10.87 11.43 2.80
C ARG A 300 -10.68 9.94 3.02
N TYR A 301 -10.65 9.51 4.28
CA TYR A 301 -10.50 8.09 4.61
C TYR A 301 -11.69 7.28 4.12
N ILE A 302 -12.91 7.73 4.42
CA ILE A 302 -14.15 7.12 3.94
C ILE A 302 -14.18 7.11 2.41
N TYR A 303 -13.80 8.20 1.75
CA TYR A 303 -13.76 8.28 0.29
C TYR A 303 -12.78 7.27 -0.32
N SER A 304 -11.61 7.05 0.29
CA SER A 304 -10.70 5.98 -0.11
C SER A 304 -11.32 4.59 0.05
N LEU A 305 -12.06 4.32 1.13
CA LEU A 305 -12.80 3.07 1.31
C LEU A 305 -13.87 2.87 0.23
N LEU A 306 -14.60 3.93 -0.15
CA LEU A 306 -15.60 3.86 -1.22
C LEU A 306 -14.96 3.49 -2.57
N ARG A 307 -13.83 4.11 -2.92
CA ARG A 307 -13.10 3.81 -4.16
C ARG A 307 -12.55 2.40 -4.15
N TYR A 308 -11.99 1.98 -3.02
CA TYR A 308 -11.51 0.62 -2.82
C TYR A 308 -12.63 -0.42 -3.02
N GLU A 309 -13.79 -0.21 -2.40
CA GLU A 309 -14.94 -1.10 -2.54
C GLU A 309 -15.45 -1.12 -3.99
N TYR A 310 -15.51 0.03 -4.66
CA TYR A 310 -15.93 0.11 -6.05
C TYR A 310 -15.03 -0.74 -6.97
N VAL A 311 -13.71 -0.62 -6.84
CA VAL A 311 -12.77 -1.43 -7.64
C VAL A 311 -12.85 -2.90 -7.24
N LYS A 312 -12.96 -3.20 -5.94
CA LYS A 312 -13.14 -4.57 -5.44
C LYS A 312 -14.40 -5.23 -6.04
N ASN A 313 -15.47 -4.46 -6.23
CA ASN A 313 -16.74 -4.92 -6.79
C ASN A 313 -16.80 -4.77 -8.32
N GLN A 314 -15.66 -4.89 -9.02
CA GLN A 314 -15.59 -4.84 -10.48
C GLN A 314 -16.20 -3.55 -11.07
N CYS A 315 -15.97 -2.42 -10.41
CA CYS A 315 -16.49 -1.11 -10.83
C CYS A 315 -18.03 -1.03 -10.78
N ILE A 316 -18.67 -1.79 -9.89
CA ILE A 316 -20.12 -1.74 -9.64
C ILE A 316 -20.40 -0.98 -8.33
N ASN A 317 -21.23 0.05 -8.42
CA ASN A 317 -21.66 0.84 -7.26
C ASN A 317 -22.96 0.32 -6.64
N SER A 318 -22.84 -0.68 -5.76
CA SER A 318 -23.99 -1.27 -5.07
C SER A 318 -24.47 -0.48 -3.84
N ARG A 319 -23.58 0.25 -3.16
CA ARG A 319 -23.83 0.79 -1.80
C ARG A 319 -23.80 2.31 -1.67
N VAL A 320 -23.23 3.05 -2.63
CA VAL A 320 -23.06 4.50 -2.49
C VAL A 320 -24.25 5.25 -3.09
N ARG A 321 -24.90 6.10 -2.30
CA ARG A 321 -26.06 6.91 -2.73
C ARG A 321 -25.87 8.36 -2.31
N CYS A 322 -25.49 9.22 -3.25
CA CYS A 322 -25.22 10.62 -2.95
C CYS A 322 -26.50 11.44 -2.79
N ILE A 323 -26.46 12.40 -1.87
CA ILE A 323 -27.46 13.47 -1.75
C ILE A 323 -26.81 14.76 -2.22
N VAL A 324 -27.50 15.47 -3.10
CA VAL A 324 -27.07 16.75 -3.66
C VAL A 324 -28.20 17.74 -3.45
N SER A 325 -27.91 18.91 -2.89
CA SER A 325 -28.90 19.98 -2.82
C SER A 325 -29.08 20.62 -4.20
N ASP A 326 -30.27 21.14 -4.52
CA ASP A 326 -30.55 21.75 -5.83
C ASP A 326 -29.54 22.86 -6.19
N LYS A 327 -29.01 23.57 -5.19
CA LYS A 327 -27.99 24.61 -5.36
C LYS A 327 -26.64 24.07 -5.82
N GLU A 328 -26.31 22.83 -5.46
CA GLU A 328 -25.01 22.19 -5.70
C GLU A 328 -25.01 21.30 -6.96
N VAL A 329 -26.18 21.05 -7.56
CA VAL A 329 -26.32 20.12 -8.71
C VAL A 329 -25.39 20.49 -9.87
N PHE A 330 -25.32 21.79 -10.22
CA PHE A 330 -24.46 22.24 -11.31
C PHE A 330 -22.97 22.05 -11.00
N ALA A 331 -22.54 22.40 -9.78
CA ALA A 331 -21.17 22.21 -9.34
C ALA A 331 -20.77 20.73 -9.31
N VAL A 332 -21.66 19.86 -8.80
CA VAL A 332 -21.46 18.40 -8.76
C VAL A 332 -21.42 17.79 -10.17
N ALA A 333 -22.31 18.22 -11.07
CA ALA A 333 -22.36 17.69 -12.43
C ALA A 333 -21.15 18.08 -13.28
N THR A 334 -20.54 19.24 -13.00
CA THR A 334 -19.34 19.73 -13.68
C THR A 334 -18.05 19.23 -13.01
N ALA A 335 -18.11 18.82 -11.74
CA ALA A 335 -17.00 18.23 -11.03
C ALA A 335 -16.63 16.86 -11.61
N ASN A 336 -15.33 16.62 -11.82
CA ASN A 336 -14.81 15.34 -12.29
C ASN A 336 -14.77 14.31 -11.14
N LEU A 337 -15.95 13.91 -10.66
CA LEU A 337 -16.10 13.01 -9.53
C LEU A 337 -15.94 11.55 -9.96
N HIS A 338 -15.38 10.75 -9.05
CA HIS A 338 -15.22 9.32 -9.26
C HIS A 338 -16.59 8.63 -9.52
N PRO A 339 -16.66 7.59 -10.38
CA PRO A 339 -17.91 6.92 -10.74
C PRO A 339 -18.74 6.37 -9.57
N SER A 340 -18.11 6.07 -8.42
CA SER A 340 -18.82 5.70 -7.19
C SER A 340 -19.72 6.81 -6.63
N MET A 341 -19.52 8.07 -7.05
CA MET A 341 -20.27 9.24 -6.59
C MET A 341 -21.24 9.77 -7.65
N VAL A 342 -21.16 9.24 -8.88
CA VAL A 342 -21.98 9.70 -10.01
C VAL A 342 -22.98 8.61 -10.35
N GLN A 343 -24.26 8.83 -10.03
CA GLN A 343 -25.33 7.94 -10.47
C GLN A 343 -25.70 8.30 -11.90
N ARG A 344 -25.35 7.44 -12.86
CA ARG A 344 -26.10 7.39 -14.12
C ARG A 344 -27.47 6.82 -13.77
N LYS A 345 -28.51 7.67 -13.90
CA LYS A 345 -29.89 7.20 -13.88
C LYS A 345 -30.15 6.24 -15.03
#